data_AF-A0A959GVN7-F1
#
_entry.id   AF-A0A959GVN7-F1
#
_cell.length_a   1.000
_cell.length_b   1.000
_cell.length_c   1.000
_cell.angle_alpha   90.00
_cell.angle_beta   90.00
_cell.angle_gamma   90.00
#
_symmetry.space_group_name_H-M   'P 1'
#
loop_
_entity.id
_entity.type
_entity.pdbx_description
1 polymer ?
#
loop_
_entity_poly.entity_id
_entity_poly.type
_entity_poly.pdbx_seq_one_letter_code
_entity_poly.pdbx_strand_id
1 'polypeptide(L)'
;MKRQWLWLGFVALAGYRCTVELDVPDPEGPRQLVVLAFMDCRDTSSLALVERTFGFNDPFPTTDTTFRGKAEVSLYRQGQVFAAFEPKADSYYFTAQHPAIGLDSAATLSVFHPLFGLAEATQEPPAVASVLSARLFSDLALPDGRVLARALEMRLKDSPAQDNYYEMHLGEKDSLLVDGLFLYSLEQVYADGADSEVQSFFAPSRGARLLTDEGVDGAEIRLLFAMDGTADALKEPYLYVRFVTQAYYSYMAYAAGSQSGGIFPAAAGQEPYTNFSGGGLGVFALYVEERIPIER
;
A
#
# COMPACT_ATOMS: atom_id res chain seq x y z
N MET A 1 -10.39 -30.77 22.53
CA MET A 1 -9.20 -30.14 23.12
C MET A 1 -8.07 -31.17 23.17
N LYS A 2 -7.00 -30.99 22.40
CA LYS A 2 -5.81 -31.86 22.46
C LYS A 2 -4.76 -31.15 23.32
N ARG A 3 -4.44 -31.72 24.48
CA ARG A 3 -3.34 -31.25 25.35
C ARG A 3 -2.02 -31.75 24.78
N GLN A 4 -1.10 -30.85 24.47
CA GLN A 4 0.28 -31.22 24.12
C GLN A 4 1.15 -31.11 25.37
N TRP A 5 2.05 -32.09 25.54
CA TRP A 5 2.93 -32.22 26.70
C TRP A 5 4.37 -32.03 26.23
N LEU A 6 5.06 -31.03 26.77
CA LEU A 6 6.51 -30.88 26.59
C LEU A 6 7.22 -31.36 27.86
N TRP A 7 8.09 -32.37 27.73
CA TRP A 7 8.93 -32.84 28.83
C TRP A 7 10.31 -32.18 28.74
N LEU A 8 10.57 -31.20 29.58
CA LEU A 8 11.92 -30.68 29.82
C LEU A 8 12.47 -31.33 31.10
N GLY A 9 13.36 -32.30 30.94
CA GLY A 9 14.06 -32.93 32.05
C GLY A 9 15.20 -32.05 32.55
N PHE A 10 15.08 -31.50 33.76
CA PHE A 10 16.21 -30.95 34.50
C PHE A 10 16.71 -31.97 35.54
N VAL A 11 18.03 -32.09 35.63
CA VAL A 11 18.73 -32.99 36.57
C VAL A 11 18.43 -32.59 38.02
N ALA A 12 18.16 -33.60 38.82
CA ALA A 12 17.57 -33.55 40.14
C ALA A 12 18.41 -32.82 41.22
N LEU A 13 17.75 -31.91 41.93
CA LEU A 13 17.93 -31.75 43.38
C LEU A 13 16.59 -32.12 44.04
N ALA A 14 16.68 -33.01 45.02
CA ALA A 14 15.58 -33.78 45.57
C ALA A 14 14.41 -32.93 46.13
N GLY A 15 13.17 -33.35 45.82
CA GLY A 15 12.07 -33.24 46.78
C GLY A 15 10.91 -32.31 46.43
N TYR A 16 10.99 -31.43 45.43
CA TYR A 16 9.85 -30.61 45.01
C TYR A 16 9.69 -30.65 43.50
N ARG A 17 8.73 -31.45 43.01
CA ARG A 17 8.19 -31.28 41.66
C ARG A 17 7.21 -30.11 41.72
N CYS A 18 7.71 -28.90 41.53
CA CYS A 18 6.87 -27.77 41.17
C CYS A 18 6.58 -27.90 39.68
N THR A 19 5.41 -28.42 39.33
CA THR A 19 4.91 -28.36 37.96
C THR A 19 4.32 -26.96 37.79
N VAL A 20 5.05 -26.07 37.13
CA VAL A 20 4.48 -24.77 36.72
C VAL A 20 3.74 -25.04 35.41
N GLU A 21 2.39 -25.03 35.46
CA GLU A 21 1.59 -24.92 34.25
C GLU A 21 1.80 -23.50 33.71
N LEU A 22 2.70 -23.38 32.74
CA LEU A 22 2.73 -22.20 31.89
C LEU A 22 1.55 -22.33 30.95
N ASP A 23 0.53 -21.50 31.19
CA ASP A 23 -0.52 -21.26 30.20
C ASP A 23 0.14 -20.47 29.07
N VAL A 24 0.75 -21.20 28.13
CA VAL A 24 1.30 -20.60 26.91
C VAL A 24 0.09 -20.19 26.08
N PRO A 25 -0.14 -18.89 25.85
CA PRO A 25 -1.25 -18.48 25.00
C PRO A 25 -1.13 -19.20 23.67
N ASP A 26 -2.26 -19.66 23.14
CA ASP A 26 -2.30 -20.35 21.85
C ASP A 26 -1.56 -19.47 20.83
N PRO A 27 -0.39 -19.90 20.31
CA PRO A 27 0.47 -19.03 19.53
C PRO A 27 -0.18 -18.60 18.21
N GLU A 28 -1.28 -19.24 17.82
CA GLU A 28 -1.95 -19.01 16.53
C GLU A 28 -3.03 -17.93 16.59
N GLY A 29 -3.52 -17.54 17.78
CA GLY A 29 -4.62 -16.57 17.92
C GLY A 29 -5.91 -16.98 17.19
N PRO A 30 -7.01 -16.22 17.30
CA PRO A 30 -8.17 -16.43 16.44
C PRO A 30 -7.83 -16.06 15.00
N ARG A 31 -8.21 -16.91 14.04
CA ARG A 31 -8.09 -16.57 12.61
C ARG A 31 -8.95 -15.35 12.30
N GLN A 32 -8.44 -14.45 11.47
CA GLN A 32 -9.14 -13.22 11.07
C GLN A 32 -9.25 -13.17 9.55
N LEU A 33 -10.31 -12.51 9.07
CA LEU A 33 -10.46 -12.18 7.66
C LEU A 33 -9.40 -11.13 7.29
N VAL A 34 -8.77 -11.27 6.13
CA VAL A 34 -7.80 -10.31 5.58
C VAL A 34 -8.34 -9.81 4.26
N VAL A 35 -8.44 -8.50 4.09
CA VAL A 35 -8.93 -7.88 2.86
C VAL A 35 -7.90 -6.86 2.38
N LEU A 36 -7.48 -6.99 1.12
CA LEU A 36 -6.64 -6.01 0.45
C LEU A 36 -7.32 -5.55 -0.83
N ALA A 37 -7.54 -4.25 -0.96
CA ALA A 37 -8.13 -3.64 -2.14
C ALA A 37 -7.56 -2.24 -2.36
N PHE A 38 -6.93 -2.05 -3.50
CA PHE A 38 -6.43 -0.75 -3.98
C PHE A 38 -7.12 -0.49 -5.30
N MET A 39 -7.94 0.56 -5.38
CA MET A 39 -8.76 0.83 -6.55
C MET A 39 -8.49 2.23 -7.10
N ASP A 40 -8.28 2.32 -8.41
CA ASP A 40 -8.25 3.62 -9.09
C ASP A 40 -9.67 4.18 -9.20
N CYS A 41 -9.86 5.43 -8.81
CA CYS A 41 -11.15 6.09 -8.87
C CYS A 41 -11.68 6.30 -10.31
N ARG A 42 -10.79 6.22 -11.31
CA ARG A 42 -11.08 6.40 -12.74
C ARG A 42 -11.25 5.08 -13.49
N ASP A 43 -10.85 3.96 -12.89
CA ASP A 43 -10.96 2.65 -13.52
C ASP A 43 -12.39 2.10 -13.51
N THR A 44 -12.68 1.28 -14.52
CA THR A 44 -13.94 0.55 -14.68
C THR A 44 -13.83 -0.93 -14.33
N SER A 45 -12.74 -1.31 -13.65
CA SER A 45 -12.50 -2.65 -13.16
C SER A 45 -11.82 -2.59 -11.81
N SER A 46 -12.21 -3.49 -10.91
CA SER A 46 -11.71 -3.50 -9.53
C SER A 46 -11.33 -4.92 -9.11
N LEU A 47 -10.28 -5.01 -8.31
CA LEU A 47 -9.78 -6.24 -7.72
C LEU A 47 -9.75 -6.08 -6.20
N ALA A 48 -10.21 -7.12 -5.51
CA ALA A 48 -10.01 -7.28 -4.08
C ALA A 48 -9.41 -8.67 -3.82
N LEU A 49 -8.49 -8.76 -2.88
CA LEU A 49 -7.98 -10.02 -2.34
C LEU A 49 -8.64 -10.24 -0.99
N VAL A 50 -9.29 -11.39 -0.82
CA VAL A 50 -9.94 -11.78 0.43
C VAL A 50 -9.33 -13.08 0.91
N GLU A 51 -8.52 -12.98 1.96
CA GLU A 51 -7.77 -14.07 2.57
C GLU A 51 -8.09 -14.21 4.06
N ARG A 52 -7.38 -15.09 4.75
CA ARG A 52 -7.39 -15.17 6.21
C ARG A 52 -5.99 -15.14 6.78
N THR A 53 -5.85 -14.83 8.05
CA THR A 53 -4.60 -15.07 8.76
C THR A 53 -4.29 -16.57 8.81
N PHE A 54 -3.01 -16.90 8.71
CA PHE A 54 -2.50 -18.27 8.74
C PHE A 54 -1.83 -18.53 10.08
N GLY A 55 -2.12 -19.70 10.66
CA GLY A 55 -1.36 -20.21 11.79
C GLY A 55 0.04 -20.64 11.36
N PHE A 56 0.95 -20.84 12.32
CA PHE A 56 2.34 -21.27 12.04
C PHE A 56 2.40 -22.59 11.26
N ASN A 57 1.42 -23.47 11.46
CA ASN A 57 1.33 -24.78 10.82
C ASN A 57 0.45 -24.81 9.57
N ASP A 58 -0.17 -23.69 9.18
CA ASP A 58 -1.00 -23.66 8.00
C ASP A 58 -0.12 -23.70 6.74
N PRO A 59 -0.39 -24.61 5.78
CA PRO A 59 0.36 -24.65 4.53
C PRO A 59 0.06 -23.40 3.69
N PHE A 60 1.11 -22.79 3.14
CA PHE A 60 1.00 -21.70 2.16
C PHE A 60 1.61 -22.11 0.81
N PRO A 61 0.88 -21.98 -0.32
CA PRO A 61 -0.51 -21.55 -0.42
C PRO A 61 -1.47 -22.58 0.17
N THR A 62 -2.57 -22.11 0.78
CA THR A 62 -3.55 -22.99 1.43
C THR A 62 -4.32 -23.84 0.40
N THR A 63 -4.48 -25.14 0.66
CA THR A 63 -5.38 -26.02 -0.10
C THR A 63 -6.81 -26.02 0.46
N ASP A 64 -7.08 -25.18 1.47
CA ASP A 64 -8.37 -25.09 2.15
C ASP A 64 -9.44 -24.47 1.24
N THR A 65 -10.21 -25.35 0.60
CA THR A 65 -11.34 -24.97 -0.26
C THR A 65 -12.55 -24.49 0.52
N THR A 66 -12.56 -24.62 1.86
CA THR A 66 -13.71 -24.18 2.69
C THR A 66 -13.78 -22.67 2.82
N PHE A 67 -12.68 -21.98 2.58
CA PHE A 67 -12.57 -20.52 2.61
C PHE A 67 -12.70 -19.90 1.22
N ARG A 68 -11.99 -20.45 0.23
CA ARG A 68 -11.85 -19.84 -1.11
C ARG A 68 -13.20 -19.69 -1.81
N GLY A 69 -13.46 -18.48 -2.32
CA GLY A 69 -14.65 -18.18 -3.12
C GLY A 69 -15.97 -18.19 -2.33
N LYS A 70 -15.92 -18.08 -0.99
CA LYS A 70 -17.11 -18.07 -0.12
C LYS A 70 -17.47 -16.71 0.45
N ALA A 71 -16.61 -15.70 0.30
CA ALA A 71 -16.98 -14.33 0.62
C ALA A 71 -17.92 -13.73 -0.43
N GLU A 72 -18.80 -12.86 0.04
CA GLU A 72 -19.57 -11.91 -0.77
C GLU A 72 -18.86 -10.56 -0.66
N VAL A 73 -18.44 -10.01 -1.80
CA VAL A 73 -17.68 -8.76 -1.86
C VAL A 73 -18.46 -7.75 -2.68
N SER A 74 -18.78 -6.61 -2.08
CA SER A 74 -19.56 -5.55 -2.71
C SER A 74 -18.93 -4.19 -2.42
N LEU A 75 -18.87 -3.35 -3.44
CA LEU A 75 -18.51 -1.94 -3.34
C LEU A 75 -19.79 -1.12 -3.35
N TYR A 76 -19.92 -0.22 -2.39
CA TYR A 76 -21.04 0.69 -2.24
C TYR A 76 -20.61 2.12 -2.51
N ARG A 77 -21.53 2.92 -3.05
CA ARG A 77 -21.40 4.36 -3.22
C ARG A 77 -22.71 5.00 -2.80
N GLN A 78 -22.64 6.01 -1.93
CA GLN A 78 -23.83 6.69 -1.38
C GLN A 78 -24.88 5.72 -0.80
N GLY A 79 -24.42 4.64 -0.15
CA GLY A 79 -25.27 3.62 0.47
C GLY A 79 -25.95 2.64 -0.50
N GLN A 80 -25.69 2.74 -1.80
CA GLN A 80 -26.20 1.79 -2.81
C GLN A 80 -25.09 0.88 -3.29
N VAL A 81 -25.43 -0.36 -3.63
CA VAL A 81 -24.49 -1.29 -4.27
C VAL A 81 -24.07 -0.69 -5.60
N PHE A 82 -22.78 -0.37 -5.70
CA PHE A 82 -22.14 0.19 -6.87
C PHE A 82 -21.58 -0.91 -7.78
N ALA A 83 -20.93 -1.92 -7.18
CA ALA A 83 -20.46 -3.09 -7.89
C ALA A 83 -20.45 -4.33 -6.98
N ALA A 84 -20.81 -5.48 -7.53
CA ALA A 84 -20.59 -6.78 -6.89
C ALA A 84 -19.39 -7.46 -7.55
N PHE A 85 -18.59 -8.16 -6.75
CA PHE A 85 -17.37 -8.83 -7.21
C PHE A 85 -17.61 -10.33 -7.30
N GLU A 86 -17.13 -10.91 -8.39
CA GLU A 86 -17.21 -12.34 -8.61
C GLU A 86 -15.91 -13.00 -8.13
N PRO A 87 -15.99 -14.14 -7.42
CA PRO A 87 -14.79 -14.88 -7.04
C PRO A 87 -14.05 -15.38 -8.29
N LYS A 88 -12.74 -15.17 -8.29
CA LYS A 88 -11.78 -15.77 -9.22
C LYS A 88 -11.02 -16.88 -8.50
N ALA A 89 -10.09 -17.53 -9.20
CA ALA A 89 -9.19 -18.50 -8.59
C ALA A 89 -8.37 -17.84 -7.47
N ASP A 90 -7.96 -18.62 -6.46
CA ASP A 90 -6.96 -18.23 -5.46
C ASP A 90 -7.25 -16.93 -4.68
N SER A 91 -8.48 -16.81 -4.15
CA SER A 91 -8.89 -15.77 -3.19
C SER A 91 -9.06 -14.34 -3.75
N TYR A 92 -8.87 -14.19 -5.06
CA TYR A 92 -9.14 -12.94 -5.76
C TYR A 92 -10.63 -12.79 -6.06
N TYR A 93 -11.11 -11.56 -5.95
CA TYR A 93 -12.45 -11.13 -6.28
C TYR A 93 -12.36 -10.01 -7.28
N PHE A 94 -13.07 -10.13 -8.40
CA PHE A 94 -12.92 -9.21 -9.51
C PHE A 94 -14.27 -8.79 -10.07
N THR A 95 -14.37 -7.52 -10.43
CA THR A 95 -15.48 -6.97 -11.19
C THR A 95 -14.95 -6.11 -12.33
N ALA A 96 -15.68 -6.07 -13.45
CA ALA A 96 -15.35 -5.26 -14.61
C ALA A 96 -16.62 -4.63 -15.17
N GLN A 97 -16.42 -3.55 -15.94
CA GLN A 97 -17.49 -2.82 -16.63
C GLN A 97 -18.47 -2.12 -15.68
N HIS A 98 -18.04 -1.79 -14.47
CA HIS A 98 -18.76 -0.83 -13.61
C HIS A 98 -18.38 0.60 -14.02
N PRO A 99 -19.24 1.61 -13.75
CA PRO A 99 -18.85 3.02 -13.88
C PRO A 99 -17.57 3.31 -13.08
N ALA A 100 -16.83 4.36 -13.42
CA ALA A 100 -15.72 4.82 -12.57
C ALA A 100 -16.26 5.18 -11.16
N ILE A 101 -15.52 4.82 -10.10
CA ILE A 101 -15.90 5.10 -8.70
C ILE A 101 -16.20 6.61 -8.55
N GLY A 102 -15.39 7.45 -9.20
CA GLY A 102 -15.52 8.90 -9.20
C GLY A 102 -14.76 9.55 -8.07
N LEU A 103 -14.65 10.88 -8.14
CA LEU A 103 -13.95 11.72 -7.15
C LEU A 103 -14.92 12.49 -6.24
N ASP A 104 -16.22 12.29 -6.42
CA ASP A 104 -17.27 13.14 -5.86
C ASP A 104 -17.97 12.53 -4.64
N SER A 105 -17.63 11.30 -4.26
CA SER A 105 -18.26 10.64 -3.10
C SER A 105 -17.45 9.49 -2.56
N ALA A 106 -17.55 9.27 -1.25
CA ALA A 106 -17.07 8.08 -0.57
C ALA A 106 -17.51 6.78 -1.23
N ALA A 107 -16.59 5.81 -1.20
CA ALA A 107 -16.86 4.42 -1.51
C ALA A 107 -16.72 3.57 -0.24
N THR A 108 -17.51 2.51 -0.13
CA THR A 108 -17.42 1.54 0.98
C THR A 108 -17.24 0.14 0.42
N LEU A 109 -16.14 -0.51 0.76
CA LEU A 109 -15.96 -1.93 0.46
C LEU A 109 -16.51 -2.75 1.62
N SER A 110 -17.44 -3.65 1.29
CA SER A 110 -18.12 -4.54 2.23
C SER A 110 -17.79 -5.98 1.84
N VAL A 111 -17.26 -6.74 2.80
CA VAL A 111 -16.86 -8.13 2.62
C VAL A 111 -17.52 -8.97 3.71
N PHE A 112 -18.46 -9.81 3.32
CA PHE A 112 -19.06 -10.80 4.20
C PHE A 112 -18.47 -12.17 3.92
N HIS A 113 -17.98 -12.86 4.95
CA HIS A 113 -17.57 -14.27 4.84
C HIS A 113 -18.30 -15.11 5.90
N PRO A 114 -18.88 -16.28 5.57
CA PRO A 114 -19.67 -17.09 6.51
C PRO A 114 -18.97 -17.47 7.81
N LEU A 115 -17.63 -17.58 7.78
CA LEU A 115 -16.81 -17.92 8.94
C LEU A 115 -16.36 -16.72 9.79
N PHE A 116 -16.33 -15.51 9.22
CA PHE A 116 -15.71 -14.34 9.85
C PHE A 116 -16.68 -13.17 10.05
N GLY A 117 -17.89 -13.25 9.49
CA GLY A 117 -18.86 -12.17 9.53
C GLY A 117 -18.56 -11.10 8.49
N LEU A 118 -19.03 -9.89 8.79
CA LEU A 118 -18.97 -8.71 7.93
C LEU A 118 -17.77 -7.84 8.29
N ALA A 119 -16.97 -7.47 7.30
CA ALA A 119 -15.94 -6.44 7.41
C ALA A 119 -16.22 -5.30 6.43
N GLU A 120 -16.14 -4.06 6.91
CA GLU A 120 -16.41 -2.87 6.08
C GLU A 120 -15.35 -1.79 6.27
N ALA A 121 -14.96 -1.16 5.16
CA ALA A 121 -14.08 0.00 5.15
C ALA A 121 -14.64 1.06 4.19
N THR A 122 -14.71 2.31 4.65
CA THR A 122 -15.15 3.46 3.86
C THR A 122 -13.97 4.38 3.59
N GLN A 123 -13.85 4.88 2.36
CA GLN A 123 -12.81 5.82 1.94
C GLN A 123 -13.41 6.94 1.11
N GLU A 124 -13.00 8.17 1.39
CA GLU A 124 -13.18 9.29 0.47
C GLU A 124 -12.12 9.19 -0.64
N PRO A 125 -12.43 9.58 -1.88
CA PRO A 125 -11.42 9.71 -2.93
C PRO A 125 -10.33 10.70 -2.53
N PRO A 126 -9.07 10.50 -2.97
CA PRO A 126 -8.01 11.45 -2.69
C PRO A 126 -8.21 12.75 -3.47
N ALA A 127 -7.72 13.87 -2.94
CA ALA A 127 -7.62 15.10 -3.71
C ALA A 127 -6.61 14.92 -4.85
N VAL A 128 -6.91 15.49 -6.01
CA VAL A 128 -6.04 15.43 -7.17
C VAL A 128 -5.37 16.79 -7.33
N ALA A 129 -4.10 16.87 -6.93
CA ALA A 129 -3.31 18.09 -7.12
C ALA A 129 -2.99 18.31 -8.61
N SER A 130 -2.83 19.57 -9.01
CA SER A 130 -2.52 19.89 -10.41
C SER A 130 -1.02 19.75 -10.67
N VAL A 131 -0.61 18.82 -11.52
CA VAL A 131 0.79 18.74 -11.96
C VAL A 131 1.06 19.88 -12.93
N LEU A 132 1.96 20.81 -12.55
CA LEU A 132 2.31 21.99 -13.33
C LEU A 132 3.36 21.69 -14.40
N SER A 133 4.36 20.87 -14.06
CA SER A 133 5.42 20.46 -14.99
C SER A 133 6.20 19.26 -14.47
N ALA A 134 6.74 18.45 -15.38
CA ALA A 134 7.80 17.49 -15.10
C ALA A 134 8.92 17.67 -16.14
N ARG A 135 10.14 18.01 -15.70
CA ARG A 135 11.26 18.41 -16.56
C ARG A 135 12.54 17.68 -16.19
N LEU A 136 13.20 17.10 -17.19
CA LEU A 136 14.52 16.53 -17.03
C LEU A 136 15.59 17.60 -17.27
N PHE A 137 16.52 17.72 -16.35
CA PHE A 137 17.68 18.59 -16.45
C PHE A 137 18.96 17.76 -16.60
N SER A 138 19.88 18.28 -17.41
CA SER A 138 21.28 17.89 -17.40
C SER A 138 22.08 18.98 -16.69
N ASP A 139 22.93 18.59 -15.75
CA ASP A 139 23.79 19.50 -14.97
C ASP A 139 23.01 20.62 -14.26
N LEU A 140 22.00 20.25 -13.46
CA LEU A 140 21.23 21.20 -12.66
C LEU A 140 22.07 21.73 -11.50
N ALA A 141 22.41 23.02 -11.56
CA ALA A 141 23.03 23.72 -10.43
C ALA A 141 22.00 23.96 -9.31
N LEU A 142 22.34 23.53 -8.10
CA LEU A 142 21.56 23.78 -6.89
C LEU A 142 22.00 25.10 -6.22
N PRO A 143 21.12 25.72 -5.42
CA PRO A 143 21.43 26.96 -4.68
C PRO A 143 22.64 26.86 -3.74
N ASP A 144 22.96 25.65 -3.26
CA ASP A 144 24.13 25.38 -2.42
C ASP A 144 25.45 25.18 -3.21
N GLY A 145 25.42 25.38 -4.53
CA GLY A 145 26.58 25.27 -5.42
C GLY A 145 26.89 23.85 -5.87
N ARG A 146 26.14 22.83 -5.43
CA ARG A 146 26.24 21.48 -6.00
C ARG A 146 25.63 21.42 -7.39
N VAL A 147 26.05 20.44 -8.17
CA VAL A 147 25.50 20.18 -9.51
C VAL A 147 25.00 18.75 -9.55
N LEU A 148 23.71 18.58 -9.86
CA LEU A 148 23.14 17.29 -10.16
C LEU A 148 23.36 17.02 -11.64
N ALA A 149 24.22 16.04 -11.96
CA ALA A 149 24.52 15.66 -13.34
C ALA A 149 23.23 15.36 -14.13
N ARG A 150 22.25 14.76 -13.47
CA ARG A 150 20.88 14.59 -13.96
C ARG A 150 19.88 14.79 -12.83
N ALA A 151 18.81 15.52 -13.13
CA ALA A 151 17.73 15.73 -12.18
C ALA A 151 16.38 15.77 -12.91
N LEU A 152 15.36 15.12 -12.34
CA LEU A 152 13.98 15.34 -12.71
C LEU A 152 13.39 16.37 -11.73
N GLU A 153 12.92 17.50 -12.24
CA GLU A 153 12.09 18.45 -11.48
C GLU A 153 10.62 18.15 -11.75
N MET A 154 9.84 17.98 -10.71
CA MET A 154 8.39 18.05 -10.79
C MET A 154 7.89 19.25 -9.99
N ARG A 155 6.90 19.95 -10.55
CA ARG A 155 6.13 20.97 -9.87
C ARG A 155 4.68 20.57 -9.84
N LEU A 156 4.07 20.65 -8.66
CA LEU A 156 2.66 20.41 -8.47
C LEU A 156 2.05 21.54 -7.64
N LYS A 157 0.80 21.86 -7.91
CA LYS A 157 0.00 22.78 -7.11
C LYS A 157 -0.94 21.98 -6.24
N ASP A 158 -0.65 22.00 -4.95
CA ASP A 158 -1.41 21.24 -3.97
C ASP A 158 -2.82 21.80 -3.75
N SER A 159 -3.74 20.93 -3.35
CA SER A 159 -5.15 21.29 -3.08
C SER A 159 -5.29 21.79 -1.64
N PRO A 160 -5.76 23.04 -1.42
CA PRO A 160 -5.75 23.64 -0.09
C PRO A 160 -6.73 22.96 0.88
N ALA A 161 -6.38 22.98 2.17
CA ALA A 161 -7.17 22.56 3.32
C ALA A 161 -7.54 21.07 3.33
N GLN A 162 -6.69 20.21 2.78
CA GLN A 162 -6.83 18.74 2.81
C GLN A 162 -5.46 18.14 3.06
N ASP A 163 -5.38 17.05 3.84
CA ASP A 163 -4.15 16.28 3.95
C ASP A 163 -3.98 15.46 2.67
N ASN A 164 -2.94 15.75 1.90
CA ASN A 164 -2.68 15.12 0.63
C ASN A 164 -1.52 14.13 0.72
N TYR A 165 -1.67 13.01 0.01
CA TYR A 165 -0.68 11.95 -0.02
C TYR A 165 -0.43 11.53 -1.46
N TYR A 166 0.83 11.23 -1.76
CA TYR A 166 1.27 10.91 -3.11
C TYR A 166 2.21 9.72 -3.13
N GLU A 167 2.11 8.90 -4.17
CA GLU A 167 3.12 7.90 -4.55
C GLU A 167 3.67 8.25 -5.94
N MET A 168 4.98 8.30 -6.09
CA MET A 168 5.62 8.67 -7.35
C MET A 168 6.62 7.60 -7.83
N HIS A 169 6.61 7.32 -9.13
CA HIS A 169 7.50 6.35 -9.76
C HIS A 169 7.88 6.78 -11.18
N LEU A 170 9.14 6.60 -11.56
CA LEU A 170 9.64 6.87 -12.90
C LEU A 170 9.55 5.62 -13.79
N GLY A 171 8.88 5.73 -14.94
CA GLY A 171 8.73 4.63 -15.90
C GLY A 171 9.27 4.93 -17.32
N GLU A 172 9.30 3.88 -18.17
CA GLU A 172 9.66 3.94 -19.59
C GLU A 172 8.54 3.34 -20.47
N LYS A 173 8.32 3.85 -21.69
CA LYS A 173 7.16 3.48 -22.53
C LYS A 173 7.21 2.07 -23.13
N ASP A 174 8.36 1.41 -23.14
CA ASP A 174 8.54 0.08 -23.75
C ASP A 174 8.76 -1.06 -22.75
N SER A 175 8.73 -0.79 -21.45
CA SER A 175 8.73 -1.84 -20.43
C SER A 175 7.34 -2.47 -20.35
N LEU A 176 7.14 -3.53 -21.13
CA LEU A 176 6.00 -4.44 -20.97
C LEU A 176 6.00 -4.94 -19.52
N LEU A 177 4.88 -4.73 -18.82
CA LEU A 177 4.63 -5.25 -17.48
C LEU A 177 4.62 -6.78 -17.54
N VAL A 178 5.77 -7.41 -17.29
CA VAL A 178 5.89 -8.85 -17.04
C VAL A 178 6.66 -9.00 -15.73
N ASP A 179 6.00 -9.59 -14.73
CA ASP A 179 6.55 -9.96 -13.42
C ASP A 179 6.92 -8.83 -12.44
N GLY A 180 6.24 -7.68 -12.50
CA GLY A 180 6.11 -6.77 -11.33
C GLY A 180 7.42 -6.24 -10.72
N LEU A 181 8.50 -6.22 -11.50
CA LEU A 181 9.82 -5.72 -11.10
C LEU A 181 10.25 -4.60 -12.05
N PHE A 182 10.09 -3.36 -11.59
CA PHE A 182 10.81 -2.21 -12.13
C PHE A 182 12.04 -1.99 -11.25
N LEU A 183 13.23 -1.93 -11.87
CA LEU A 183 14.47 -1.52 -11.21
C LEU A 183 14.86 -0.15 -11.77
N TYR A 184 14.43 0.91 -11.09
CA TYR A 184 15.09 2.21 -11.17
C TYR A 184 15.35 2.72 -9.75
N SER A 185 16.61 2.98 -9.44
CA SER A 185 17.02 3.66 -8.21
C SER A 185 16.81 5.16 -8.42
N LEU A 186 15.79 5.73 -7.78
CA LEU A 186 15.69 7.18 -7.56
C LEU A 186 16.56 7.52 -6.35
N GLU A 187 17.87 7.68 -6.53
CA GLU A 187 18.74 8.06 -5.42
C GLU A 187 18.68 9.57 -5.16
N GLN A 188 18.17 9.92 -3.97
CA GLN A 188 18.11 11.24 -3.34
C GLN A 188 17.11 12.25 -3.94
N VAL A 189 16.23 12.74 -3.07
CA VAL A 189 15.32 13.87 -3.32
C VAL A 189 15.91 15.12 -2.65
N TYR A 190 16.04 16.21 -3.38
CA TYR A 190 16.36 17.52 -2.82
C TYR A 190 15.09 18.37 -2.86
N ALA A 191 14.36 18.44 -1.74
CA ALA A 191 13.33 19.46 -1.56
C ALA A 191 14.05 20.76 -1.21
N ASP A 192 14.04 21.74 -2.11
CA ASP A 192 14.62 23.06 -1.84
C ASP A 192 13.52 24.12 -1.90
N GLY A 193 13.22 24.68 -0.73
CA GLY A 193 12.35 25.84 -0.56
C GLY A 193 10.92 25.58 -0.09
N ALA A 194 10.73 25.01 1.10
CA ALA A 194 9.71 25.36 2.11
C ALA A 194 9.64 24.25 3.17
N ASP A 195 10.03 24.62 4.40
CA ASP A 195 10.00 23.87 5.65
C ASP A 195 10.68 22.49 5.74
N SER A 196 11.47 22.36 6.81
CA SER A 196 12.17 21.14 7.25
C SER A 196 11.23 19.97 7.64
N GLU A 197 9.92 20.11 7.44
CA GLU A 197 8.90 19.13 7.81
C GLU A 197 8.58 18.13 6.67
N VAL A 198 8.83 18.48 5.40
CA VAL A 198 8.63 17.59 4.23
C VAL A 198 9.62 16.40 4.21
N GLN A 199 10.63 16.39 5.09
CA GLN A 199 11.69 15.38 5.10
C GLN A 199 11.36 14.09 5.88
N SER A 200 10.28 14.06 6.64
CA SER A 200 9.94 12.83 7.38
C SER A 200 9.12 11.87 6.51
N PHE A 201 9.51 10.60 6.53
CA PHE A 201 8.81 9.43 5.96
C PHE A 201 9.12 9.02 4.51
N PHE A 202 10.35 8.53 4.30
CA PHE A 202 10.70 7.69 3.15
C PHE A 202 10.89 6.23 3.59
N ALA A 203 9.84 5.42 3.50
CA ALA A 203 9.96 3.96 3.52
C ALA A 203 9.67 3.45 2.09
N PRO A 204 10.70 3.06 1.31
CA PRO A 204 10.49 2.64 -0.07
C PRO A 204 10.02 1.19 -0.14
N SER A 205 8.87 0.96 -0.78
CA SER A 205 8.65 -0.28 -1.51
C SER A 205 9.04 -0.06 -2.98
N ARG A 206 10.04 -0.82 -3.47
CA ARG A 206 10.27 -1.09 -4.90
C ARG A 206 10.38 0.14 -5.82
N GLY A 207 11.16 1.14 -5.42
CA GLY A 207 11.50 2.30 -6.26
C GLY A 207 10.50 3.45 -6.24
N ALA A 208 9.30 3.25 -5.67
CA ALA A 208 8.35 4.33 -5.45
C ALA A 208 8.76 5.23 -4.26
N ARG A 209 8.30 6.48 -4.28
CA ARG A 209 8.48 7.45 -3.19
C ARG A 209 7.10 7.88 -2.69
N LEU A 210 6.84 7.68 -1.41
CA LEU A 210 5.65 8.17 -0.72
C LEU A 210 5.91 9.57 -0.18
N LEU A 211 4.95 10.48 -0.33
CA LEU A 211 5.04 11.89 0.06
C LEU A 211 3.72 12.31 0.72
N THR A 212 3.80 13.27 1.64
CA THR A 212 2.66 14.00 2.20
C THR A 212 2.92 15.51 2.05
N ASP A 213 1.85 16.30 2.03
CA ASP A 213 1.89 17.76 1.98
C ASP A 213 1.96 18.44 3.37
N GLU A 214 2.19 17.66 4.44
CA GLU A 214 2.36 18.20 5.79
C GLU A 214 3.41 19.34 5.78
N GLY A 215 2.98 20.53 6.20
CA GLY A 215 3.81 21.75 6.22
C GLY A 215 3.79 22.60 4.94
N VAL A 216 3.10 22.18 3.87
CA VAL A 216 3.04 22.89 2.58
C VAL A 216 1.63 22.99 1.98
N ASP A 217 0.60 22.99 2.84
CA ASP A 217 -0.83 23.06 2.48
C ASP A 217 -1.13 24.10 1.39
N GLY A 218 -1.63 23.63 0.25
CA GLY A 218 -2.06 24.46 -0.87
C GLY A 218 -0.93 25.24 -1.55
N ALA A 219 0.34 24.96 -1.23
CA ALA A 219 1.50 25.59 -1.85
C ALA A 219 1.84 24.96 -3.20
N GLU A 220 2.75 25.60 -3.94
CA GLU A 220 3.44 24.92 -5.03
C GLU A 220 4.56 24.07 -4.43
N ILE A 221 4.52 22.76 -4.67
CA ILE A 221 5.56 21.84 -4.23
C ILE A 221 6.51 21.61 -5.40
N ARG A 222 7.79 21.90 -5.17
CA ARG A 222 8.89 21.63 -6.11
C ARG A 222 9.68 20.43 -5.61
N LEU A 223 9.64 19.34 -6.38
CA LEU A 223 10.34 18.10 -6.08
C LEU A 223 11.50 17.92 -7.08
N LEU A 224 12.72 17.73 -6.56
CA LEU A 224 13.88 17.38 -7.39
C LEU A 224 14.32 15.96 -7.08
N PHE A 225 14.34 15.11 -8.09
CA PHE A 225 14.84 13.75 -8.02
C PHE A 225 16.20 13.70 -8.71
N ALA A 226 17.27 13.39 -7.97
CA ALA A 226 18.54 13.09 -8.61
C ALA A 226 18.44 11.72 -9.31
N MET A 227 19.05 11.65 -10.49
CA MET A 227 19.02 10.45 -11.32
C MET A 227 20.43 9.98 -11.60
N ASP A 228 20.65 8.68 -11.50
CA ASP A 228 21.87 8.06 -11.99
C ASP A 228 21.88 8.08 -13.53
N GLY A 229 23.08 8.10 -14.12
CA GLY A 229 23.33 8.36 -15.56
C GLY A 229 22.73 7.38 -16.58
N THR A 230 21.73 6.58 -16.21
CA THR A 230 20.98 5.65 -17.07
C THR A 230 19.75 6.30 -17.75
N ALA A 231 19.36 7.52 -17.38
CA ALA A 231 18.18 8.20 -17.92
C ALA A 231 18.19 8.42 -19.44
N ASP A 232 19.37 8.62 -20.04
CA ASP A 232 19.53 8.75 -21.51
C ASP A 232 19.24 7.46 -22.27
N ALA A 233 19.28 6.32 -21.58
CA ALA A 233 18.86 5.05 -22.15
C ALA A 233 17.33 4.95 -22.26
N LEU A 234 16.58 5.76 -21.50
CA LEU A 234 15.12 5.77 -21.53
C LEU A 234 14.67 6.48 -22.80
N LYS A 235 14.09 5.72 -23.73
CA LYS A 235 13.65 6.24 -25.03
C LYS A 235 12.54 7.27 -24.88
N GLU A 236 11.59 6.99 -23.98
CA GLU A 236 10.45 7.84 -23.68
C GLU A 236 10.12 7.77 -22.17
N PRO A 237 10.85 8.52 -21.32
CA PRO A 237 10.62 8.52 -19.88
C PRO A 237 9.31 9.25 -19.56
N TYR A 238 8.63 8.80 -18.51
CA TYR A 238 7.46 9.46 -17.96
C TYR A 238 7.39 9.24 -16.45
N LEU A 239 6.69 10.11 -15.74
CA LEU A 239 6.46 10.01 -14.31
C LEU A 239 5.04 9.52 -14.04
N TYR A 240 4.90 8.46 -13.26
CA TYR A 240 3.64 8.10 -12.63
C TYR A 240 3.50 8.88 -11.33
N VAL A 241 2.37 9.55 -11.18
CA VAL A 241 1.96 10.18 -9.93
C VAL A 241 0.64 9.56 -9.53
N ARG A 242 0.59 8.93 -8.36
CA ARG A 242 -0.66 8.53 -7.73
C ARG A 242 -0.99 9.50 -6.63
N PHE A 243 -2.17 10.07 -6.69
CA PHE A 243 -2.81 10.72 -5.56
C PHE A 243 -3.49 9.63 -4.77
N VAL A 244 -3.16 9.50 -3.49
CA VAL A 244 -3.57 8.33 -2.70
C VAL A 244 -4.28 8.75 -1.43
N THR A 245 -5.15 7.89 -0.93
CA THR A 245 -5.80 8.07 0.37
C THR A 245 -4.80 7.90 1.52
N GLN A 246 -5.08 8.47 2.69
CA GLN A 246 -4.28 8.24 3.91
C GLN A 246 -4.16 6.73 4.22
N ALA A 247 -5.20 5.94 3.96
CA ALA A 247 -5.17 4.50 4.17
C ALA A 247 -4.18 3.79 3.25
N TYR A 248 -4.10 4.22 1.99
CA TYR A 248 -3.07 3.78 1.05
C TYR A 248 -1.68 4.07 1.61
N TYR A 249 -1.43 5.35 1.94
CA TYR A 249 -0.14 5.83 2.40
C TYR A 249 0.33 5.07 3.64
N SER A 250 -0.56 4.96 4.63
CA SER A 250 -0.27 4.30 5.91
C SER A 250 0.02 2.81 5.73
N TYR A 251 -0.75 2.11 4.89
CA TYR A 251 -0.49 0.71 4.59
C TYR A 251 0.84 0.52 3.86
N MET A 252 1.14 1.35 2.86
CA MET A 252 2.38 1.23 2.10
C MET A 252 3.62 1.57 2.94
N ALA A 253 3.53 2.59 3.80
CA ALA A 253 4.58 2.92 4.76
C ALA A 253 4.82 1.77 5.75
N TYR A 254 3.74 1.17 6.26
CA TYR A 254 3.80 -0.03 7.09
C TYR A 254 4.46 -1.22 6.35
N ALA A 255 4.00 -1.50 5.12
CA ALA A 255 4.50 -2.60 4.30
C ALA A 255 5.97 -2.45 3.91
N ALA A 256 6.46 -1.21 3.73
CA ALA A 256 7.86 -0.93 3.47
C ALA A 256 8.74 -1.13 4.72
N GLY A 257 8.20 -0.94 5.92
CA GLY A 257 8.89 -1.22 7.19
C GLY A 257 9.00 -2.72 7.51
N SER A 258 8.13 -3.55 6.95
CA SER A 258 8.13 -5.00 7.16
C SER A 258 9.07 -5.74 6.18
N GLN A 259 10.09 -6.41 6.71
CA GLN A 259 11.08 -7.17 5.92
C GLN A 259 10.56 -8.53 5.40
N SER A 260 9.31 -8.90 5.73
CA SER A 260 8.72 -10.20 5.41
C SER A 260 7.93 -10.15 4.10
N GLY A 261 8.38 -10.86 3.06
CA GLY A 261 7.75 -10.93 1.73
C GLY A 261 6.42 -11.69 1.63
N GLY A 262 5.51 -11.49 2.59
CA GLY A 262 4.16 -12.06 2.57
C GLY A 262 3.10 -11.10 1.97
N ILE A 263 1.91 -11.63 1.68
CA ILE A 263 0.72 -10.87 1.23
C ILE A 263 0.32 -9.81 2.27
N PHE A 264 0.58 -10.11 3.55
CA PHE A 264 0.31 -9.22 4.67
C PHE A 264 1.61 -9.07 5.47
N PRO A 265 2.42 -8.06 5.17
CA PRO A 265 3.76 -8.04 5.67
C PRO A 265 3.70 -7.49 7.11
N ALA A 266 4.05 -8.33 8.08
CA ALA A 266 4.00 -7.95 9.49
C ALA A 266 5.38 -7.57 9.98
N ALA A 267 5.57 -6.30 10.35
CA ALA A 267 6.78 -5.92 11.08
C ALA A 267 6.73 -6.61 12.45
N ALA A 268 7.83 -7.26 12.84
CA ALA A 268 7.89 -8.00 14.10
C ALA A 268 7.50 -7.11 15.28
N GLY A 269 6.39 -7.44 15.96
CA GLY A 269 5.91 -6.72 17.14
C GLY A 269 5.05 -5.48 16.87
N GLN A 270 4.64 -5.21 15.62
CA GLN A 270 3.64 -4.19 15.30
C GLN A 270 2.30 -4.82 14.96
N GLU A 271 1.21 -4.19 15.40
CA GLU A 271 -0.12 -4.57 14.96
C GLU A 271 -0.26 -4.29 13.46
N PRO A 272 -0.93 -5.17 12.70
CA PRO A 272 -1.12 -4.94 11.29
C PRO A 272 -1.99 -3.72 11.04
N TYR A 273 -1.60 -2.91 10.04
CA TYR A 273 -2.46 -1.82 9.60
C TYR A 273 -3.82 -2.35 9.15
N THR A 274 -4.91 -1.77 9.67
CA THR A 274 -6.24 -1.98 9.12
C THR A 274 -7.15 -0.76 9.22
N ASN A 275 -7.99 -0.57 8.20
CA ASN A 275 -9.10 0.38 8.21
C ASN A 275 -10.47 -0.30 8.09
N PHE A 276 -10.53 -1.62 8.29
CA PHE A 276 -11.78 -2.35 8.34
C PHE A 276 -12.37 -2.35 9.75
N SER A 277 -13.67 -2.11 9.82
CA SER A 277 -14.50 -2.41 10.99
C SER A 277 -15.04 -3.84 10.91
N GLY A 278 -15.50 -4.41 12.03
CA GLY A 278 -16.14 -5.73 12.04
C GLY A 278 -15.19 -6.95 12.11
N GLY A 279 -13.90 -6.73 12.38
CA GLY A 279 -12.93 -7.81 12.65
C GLY A 279 -12.13 -8.31 11.45
N GLY A 280 -12.23 -7.61 10.31
CA GLY A 280 -11.30 -7.76 9.19
C GLY A 280 -9.98 -7.05 9.44
N LEU A 281 -8.90 -7.59 8.87
CA LEU A 281 -7.58 -6.98 8.78
C LEU A 281 -7.32 -6.50 7.35
N GLY A 282 -6.41 -5.53 7.22
CA GLY A 282 -5.94 -5.04 5.93
C GLY A 282 -6.59 -3.75 5.48
N VAL A 283 -6.49 -3.45 4.20
CA VAL A 283 -6.72 -2.11 3.67
C VAL A 283 -7.67 -2.12 2.49
N PHE A 284 -8.66 -1.22 2.56
CA PHE A 284 -9.32 -0.70 1.38
C PHE A 284 -8.83 0.74 1.16
N ALA A 285 -8.28 1.00 -0.02
CA ALA A 285 -7.70 2.28 -0.37
C ALA A 285 -8.09 2.69 -1.78
N LEU A 286 -8.30 4.00 -1.95
CA LEU A 286 -8.54 4.63 -3.24
C LEU A 286 -7.29 5.40 -3.68
N TYR A 287 -7.08 5.45 -4.99
CA TYR A 287 -6.07 6.30 -5.61
C TYR A 287 -6.55 6.87 -6.95
N VAL A 288 -5.81 7.82 -7.49
CA VAL A 288 -5.92 8.31 -8.86
C VAL A 288 -4.53 8.31 -9.47
N GLU A 289 -4.34 7.57 -10.56
CA GLU A 289 -3.06 7.56 -11.27
C GLU A 289 -3.04 8.55 -12.45
N GLU A 290 -1.94 9.29 -12.56
CA GLU A 290 -1.64 10.15 -13.69
C GLU A 290 -0.28 9.81 -14.28
N ARG A 291 -0.24 9.70 -15.61
CA ARG A 291 0.99 9.53 -16.37
C ARG A 291 1.40 10.88 -16.95
N ILE A 292 2.48 11.43 -16.40
CA ILE A 292 3.00 12.75 -16.76
C ILE A 292 4.16 12.59 -17.74
N PRO A 293 4.05 13.14 -18.97
CA PRO A 293 5.18 13.16 -19.89
C PRO A 293 6.30 14.04 -19.33
N ILE A 294 7.55 13.61 -19.52
CA ILE A 294 8.72 14.36 -19.06
C ILE A 294 9.23 15.24 -20.21
N GLU A 295 9.26 16.55 -19.99
CA GLU A 295 9.88 17.52 -20.90
C GLU A 295 11.43 17.43 -20.78
N ARG A 296 12.14 17.68 -21.89
CA ARG A 296 13.61 17.70 -21.95
C ARG A 296 14.12 19.11 -22.23
#